data_AF-A0A524NRL1-F1
#
_entry.id   AF-A0A524NRL1-F1
#
_cell.length_a   1.000
_cell.length_b   1.000
_cell.length_c   1.000
_cell.angle_alpha   90.00
_cell.angle_beta   90.00
_cell.angle_gamma   90.00
#
_symmetry.space_group_name_H-M   'P 1'
#
loop_
_entity.id
_entity.type
_entity.pdbx_description
1 polymer ?
#
loop_
_entity_poly.entity_id
_entity_poly.type
_entity_poly.pdbx_seq_one_letter_code
_entity_poly.pdbx_strand_id
1 'polypeptide(L)' 'MRQLKIIKQVTNRETPSLDKYLHEIGKVDLITAEEEVELARRIRKGDAPAME' A
#
# COMPACT_ATOMS: atom_id res chain seq x y z
N MET A 1 18.80 12.27 43.17
CA MET A 1 18.40 11.08 42.39
C MET A 1 17.60 11.56 41.19
N ARG A 2 18.05 11.31 39.96
CA ARG A 2 17.41 11.82 38.75
C ARG A 2 16.41 10.79 38.21
N GLN A 3 15.20 11.25 37.89
CA GLN A 3 14.11 10.44 37.35
C GLN A 3 14.50 9.87 35.99
N LEU A 4 14.60 8.54 35.88
CA LEU A 4 14.65 7.86 34.59
C LEU A 4 13.24 7.89 33.99
N LYS A 5 12.98 8.85 33.08
CA LYS A 5 11.80 8.78 32.21
C LYS A 5 12.02 7.62 31.25
N ILE A 6 11.47 6.46 31.60
CA ILE A 6 11.37 5.33 30.67
C ILE A 6 10.33 5.73 29.63
N ILE A 7 10.76 6.46 28.61
CA ILE A 7 10.00 6.53 27.37
C ILE A 7 9.95 5.10 26.84
N LYS A 8 8.75 4.58 26.59
CA LYS A 8 8.56 3.35 25.85
C LYS A 8 9.16 3.63 24.46
N GLN A 9 10.45 3.36 24.28
CA GLN A 9 10.95 3.04 22.96
C GLN A 9 10.15 1.80 22.58
N VAL A 10 9.05 2.03 21.87
CA VAL A 10 8.55 1.03 20.95
C VAL A 10 9.77 0.80 20.08
N THR A 11 10.53 -0.24 20.41
CA THR A 11 11.53 -0.76 19.51
C THR A 11 10.70 -1.06 18.30
N ASN A 12 10.79 -0.16 17.33
CA ASN A 12 10.14 -0.28 16.06
C ASN A 12 10.76 -1.56 15.52
N ARG A 13 10.12 -2.70 15.80
CA ARG A 13 10.17 -3.84 14.92
C ARG A 13 9.48 -3.32 13.67
N GLU A 14 10.22 -2.50 12.93
CA GLU A 14 9.99 -2.23 11.52
C GLU A 14 10.06 -3.62 10.94
N THR A 15 8.89 -4.25 10.87
CA THR A 15 8.72 -5.49 10.14
C THR A 15 9.29 -5.19 8.78
N PRO A 16 10.38 -5.84 8.34
CA PRO A 16 10.93 -5.63 7.00
C PRO A 16 9.86 -5.86 5.93
N SER A 17 8.80 -6.57 6.28
CA SER A 17 7.56 -6.71 5.54
C SER A 17 6.86 -5.40 5.20
N LEU A 18 6.81 -4.41 6.10
CA LEU A 18 6.15 -3.13 5.85
C LEU A 18 6.97 -2.26 4.90
N ASP A 19 8.28 -2.15 5.14
CA ASP A 19 9.18 -1.41 4.25
C ASP A 19 9.20 -2.03 2.84
N LYS A 20 9.29 -3.37 2.76
CA LYS A 20 9.15 -4.11 1.51
C LYS A 20 7.80 -3.87 0.84
N TYR A 21 6.70 -3.91 1.59
CA TYR A 21 5.36 -3.63 1.06
C TYR A 21 5.25 -2.20 0.51
N LEU A 22 5.72 -1.20 1.26
CA LEU A 22 5.73 0.21 0.85
C LEU A 22 6.59 0.43 -0.40
N HIS A 23 7.73 -0.25 -0.49
CA HIS A 23 8.59 -0.19 -1.66
C HIS A 23 7.96 -0.88 -2.88
N GLU A 24 7.22 -1.98 -2.68
CA GLU A 24 6.53 -2.68 -3.77
C GLU A 24 5.31 -1.89 -4.28
N ILE A 25 4.51 -1.27 -3.41
CA ILE A 25 3.38 -0.42 -3.86
C ILE A 25 3.87 0.88 -4.53
N GLY A 26 5.03 1.41 -4.12
CA GLY A 26 5.61 2.62 -4.73
C GLY A 26 6.16 2.41 -6.14
N LYS A 27 6.26 1.17 -6.60
CA LYS A 27 6.59 0.83 -7.99
C LYS A 27 5.36 0.85 -8.91
N VAL A 28 4.16 0.94 -8.34
CA VAL A 28 2.92 0.99 -9.10
C VAL A 28 2.63 2.45 -9.43
N ASP A 29 2.54 2.76 -10.72
CA ASP A 29 2.20 4.09 -11.19
C ASP A 29 0.75 4.44 -10.90
N LEU A 30 0.49 5.73 -10.66
CA LEU A 30 -0.86 6.26 -10.54
C LEU A 30 -1.53 6.25 -11.91
N ILE A 31 -2.69 5.61 -12.00
CA ILE A 31 -3.52 5.61 -13.22
C ILE A 31 -4.26 6.94 -13.39
N THR A 32 -4.57 7.28 -14.63
CA THR A 32 -5.32 8.49 -14.96
C THR A 32 -6.84 8.27 -14.84
N ALA A 33 -7.61 9.35 -14.69
CA ALA A 33 -9.06 9.28 -14.59
C ALA A 33 -9.73 8.64 -15.83
N GLU A 34 -9.12 8.79 -17.01
CA GLU A 34 -9.62 8.16 -18.24
C GLU A 34 -9.41 6.64 -18.23
N GLU A 35 -8.26 6.18 -17.73
CA GLU A 35 -7.96 4.76 -17.53
C GLU A 35 -8.88 4.12 -16.50
N GLU A 36 -9.17 4.81 -15.38
CA GLU A 36 -10.15 4.34 -14.39
C GLU A 36 -11.53 4.11 -15.01
N VAL A 37 -11.98 5.02 -15.88
CA VAL A 37 -13.28 4.90 -16.55
C VAL A 37 -13.29 3.76 -17.57
N GLU A 38 -12.19 3.55 -18.30
CA GLU A 38 -12.05 2.43 -19.22
C GLU A 38 -12.07 1.10 -18.46
N LEU A 39 -11.29 0.97 -17.39
CA LEU A 39 -11.25 -0.22 -16.53
C LEU A 39 -12.62 -0.50 -15.92
N ALA A 40 -13.32 0.51 -15.41
CA ALA A 40 -14.67 0.36 -14.87
C ALA A 40 -15.68 -0.09 -15.94
N ARG A 41 -15.56 0.42 -17.17
CA ARG A 41 -16.39 -0.01 -18.31
C ARG A 41 -16.07 -1.45 -18.73
N ARG A 42 -14.81 -1.87 -18.70
CA ARG A 42 -14.36 -3.23 -19.01
C ARG A 42 -14.87 -4.23 -17.95
N ILE A 43 -14.73 -3.91 -16.66
CA ILE A 43 -15.28 -4.70 -15.55
C ILE A 43 -16.81 -4.84 -15.69
N ARG A 44 -17.50 -3.74 -16.01
CA ARG A 44 -18.97 -3.75 -16.20
C ARG A 44 -19.42 -4.54 -17.44
N LYS A 45 -18.59 -4.63 -18.48
CA LYS A 45 -18.89 -5.43 -19.69
C LYS A 45 -18.75 -6.94 -19.47
N GLY A 46 -18.31 -7.38 -18.30
CA GLY A 46 -18.26 -8.81 -17.97
C GLY A 46 -17.10 -9.55 -18.63
N ASP A 47 -16.00 -8.87 -18.92
CA ASP A 47 -14.75 -9.54 -19.24
C ASP A 47 -14.21 -10.20 -17.96
N ALA A 48 -14.55 -11.48 -17.80
CA ALA A 48 -14.10 -12.33 -16.72
C ALA A 48 -12.58 -12.61 -16.64
N PRO A 49 -11.68 -12.28 -17.62
CA PRO A 49 -10.25 -12.29 -17.30
C PRO A 49 -9.82 -11.12 -16.39
N ALA A 50 -10.70 -10.16 -16.06
CA ALA A 50 -10.43 -9.06 -15.10
C ALA A 50 -10.60 -9.47 -13.62
N MET A 51 -10.33 -10.73 -13.31
CA MET A 51 -10.30 -11.31 -11.96
C MET A 51 -8.91 -11.90 -11.68
N GLU A 52 -7.84 -11.15 -11.93
CA GLU A 52 -6.53 -11.41 -11.32
C GLU A 52 -5.77 -10.09 -11.11
#